data_AF-A0A366HVJ1-F1
#
_entry.id   AF-A0A366HVJ1-F1
#
_cell.length_a   1.000
_cell.length_b   1.000
_cell.length_c   1.000
_cell.angle_alpha   90.00
_cell.angle_beta   90.00
_cell.angle_gamma   90.00
#
_symmetry.space_group_name_H-M   'P 1'
#
loop_
_entity.id
_entity.type
_entity.pdbx_description
1 polymer ?
#
loop_
_entity_poly.entity_id
_entity_poly.type
_entity_poly.pdbx_seq_one_letter_code
_entity_poly.pdbx_strand_id
1 'polypeptide(L)'
;MLLPNPQFLKMFTDAYLESDRRFADKRSIFALAVERLAKEVNPDIPKASVSLSVAQKIAFSAEVYAKLLLSGAEGISTIDTTANRMYPMLPALFNGSTACYDILSTQLFKPGDNEDQHRPVHKIVAEYCAADYLIKRIADPADDLILTKCLSVIAPNGTARDELRGLLGWMAALGNRSVQGAIIELDTYAVLANGDPSQLERSSKRQLLHRLKEIEAADPYFRRSDFWRRFSAAGFFTQDVVEEIKPLLAMGDEGHLRDLILELLADSPVNNQLMPELSLIILNTSESEHIRTLASRCLLNVKEYDFIGEISRSFVELFETFSALYFCQMHPRIREFPLKIFEGAKQLIFRKYAVHH
;
A
#
# COMPACT_ATOMS: atom_id res chain seq x y z
N MET A 1 3.87 -5.23 2.69
CA MET A 1 5.35 -5.09 2.66
C MET A 1 5.83 -5.40 1.25
N LEU A 2 6.24 -4.38 0.48
CA LEU A 2 6.51 -4.50 -0.97
C LEU A 2 7.87 -5.14 -1.32
N LEU A 3 8.72 -5.49 -0.34
CA LEU A 3 10.17 -5.55 -0.56
C LEU A 3 10.95 -6.71 0.12
N PRO A 4 10.52 -7.99 0.12
CA PRO A 4 11.44 -9.09 0.39
C PRO A 4 12.12 -9.65 -0.87
N ASN A 5 11.70 -9.26 -2.08
CA ASN A 5 12.31 -9.75 -3.33
C ASN A 5 13.30 -8.71 -3.92
N PRO A 6 14.62 -9.01 -3.99
CA PRO A 6 15.63 -8.12 -4.54
C PRO A 6 15.38 -7.69 -5.99
N GLN A 7 14.73 -8.55 -6.79
CA GLN A 7 14.38 -8.26 -8.17
C GLN A 7 13.25 -7.23 -8.28
N PHE A 8 12.32 -7.22 -7.31
CA PHE A 8 11.29 -6.19 -7.18
C PHE A 8 11.88 -4.86 -6.75
N LEU A 9 12.80 -4.87 -5.79
CA LEU A 9 13.49 -3.66 -5.37
C LEU A 9 14.26 -3.06 -6.56
N LYS A 10 14.99 -3.88 -7.32
CA LYS A 10 15.68 -3.45 -8.54
C LYS A 10 14.71 -2.86 -9.56
N MET A 11 13.59 -3.53 -9.84
CA MET A 11 12.57 -3.03 -10.76
C MET A 11 12.01 -1.66 -10.33
N PHE A 12 11.72 -1.47 -9.04
CA PHE A 12 11.24 -0.21 -8.49
C PHE A 12 12.33 0.88 -8.49
N THR A 13 13.57 0.53 -8.21
CA THR A 13 14.73 1.45 -8.28
C THR A 13 14.96 1.90 -9.71
N ASP A 14 14.94 0.98 -10.67
CA ASP A 14 15.12 1.31 -12.08
C ASP A 14 13.94 2.19 -12.54
N ALA A 15 12.70 1.86 -12.13
CA ALA A 15 11.49 2.65 -12.40
C ALA A 15 11.64 4.09 -11.92
N TYR A 16 12.19 4.26 -10.71
CA TYR A 16 12.41 5.56 -10.08
C TYR A 16 13.44 6.40 -10.80
N LEU A 17 14.51 5.76 -11.30
CA LEU A 17 15.59 6.48 -11.98
C LEU A 17 15.15 7.07 -13.32
N GLU A 18 14.31 6.39 -14.09
CA GLU A 18 13.80 6.93 -15.37
C GLU A 18 12.63 7.89 -15.19
N SER A 19 11.93 7.88 -14.04
CA SER A 19 10.87 8.85 -13.73
C SER A 19 11.40 10.18 -13.15
N ASP A 20 12.64 10.55 -13.50
CA ASP A 20 13.36 11.70 -12.92
C ASP A 20 13.37 11.71 -11.38
N ARG A 21 13.40 10.52 -10.76
CA ARG A 21 13.39 10.35 -9.31
C ARG A 21 12.15 10.93 -8.65
N ARG A 22 11.01 10.87 -9.33
CA ARG A 22 9.71 11.31 -8.81
C ARG A 22 8.68 10.24 -9.08
N PHE A 23 7.95 9.86 -8.04
CA PHE A 23 6.69 9.13 -8.15
C PHE A 23 5.61 9.94 -7.45
N ALA A 24 4.50 10.17 -8.15
CA ALA A 24 3.37 10.90 -7.59
C ALA A 24 2.49 9.98 -6.74
N ASP A 25 2.29 8.74 -7.20
CA ASP A 25 1.37 7.77 -6.62
C ASP A 25 1.82 6.33 -6.89
N LYS A 26 1.29 5.37 -6.12
CA LYS A 26 1.66 3.96 -6.20
C LYS A 26 1.24 3.34 -7.54
N ARG A 27 0.11 3.75 -8.12
CA ARG A 27 -0.37 3.29 -9.43
C ARG A 27 0.65 3.55 -10.54
N SER A 28 1.22 4.75 -10.61
CA SER A 28 2.20 5.14 -11.63
C SER A 28 3.46 4.26 -11.59
N ILE A 29 3.90 3.90 -10.39
CA ILE A 29 5.02 2.99 -10.17
C ILE A 29 4.72 1.61 -10.76
N PHE A 30 3.52 1.07 -10.48
CA PHE A 30 3.10 -0.23 -10.99
C PHE A 30 2.93 -0.24 -12.51
N ALA A 31 2.36 0.83 -13.08
CA ALA A 31 2.21 0.97 -14.52
C ALA A 31 3.57 0.91 -15.24
N LEU A 32 4.55 1.69 -14.77
CA LEU A 32 5.90 1.72 -15.35
C LEU A 32 6.63 0.38 -15.16
N ALA A 33 6.49 -0.24 -13.98
CA ALA A 33 7.05 -1.55 -13.70
C ALA A 33 6.53 -2.63 -14.67
N VAL A 34 5.21 -2.69 -14.87
CA VAL A 34 4.58 -3.63 -15.82
C VAL A 34 5.03 -3.39 -17.24
N GLU A 35 5.11 -2.13 -17.68
CA GLU A 35 5.59 -1.79 -19.02
C GLU A 35 7.01 -2.30 -19.25
N ARG A 36 7.88 -2.22 -18.25
CA ARG A 36 9.24 -2.73 -18.33
C ARG A 36 9.33 -4.24 -18.34
N LEU A 37 8.57 -4.90 -17.46
CA LEU A 37 8.52 -6.36 -17.43
C LEU A 37 8.04 -6.93 -18.77
N ALA A 38 7.17 -6.21 -19.48
CA ALA A 38 6.67 -6.59 -20.80
C ALA A 38 7.67 -6.39 -21.94
N LYS A 39 8.75 -5.62 -21.74
CA LYS A 39 9.80 -5.41 -22.75
C LYS A 39 10.81 -6.56 -22.68
N GLU A 40 11.00 -7.23 -23.81
CA GLU A 40 12.13 -8.15 -23.97
C GLU A 40 13.40 -7.32 -24.18
N VAL A 41 14.37 -7.47 -23.28
CA VAL A 41 15.63 -6.72 -23.30
C VAL A 41 16.81 -7.63 -23.62
N ASN A 42 16.61 -8.95 -23.62
CA ASN A 42 17.65 -9.92 -23.90
C ASN A 42 17.77 -10.16 -25.42
N PRO A 43 18.88 -9.77 -26.06
CA PRO A 43 19.10 -10.02 -27.48
C PRO A 43 19.21 -11.51 -27.84
N ASP A 44 19.48 -12.37 -26.85
CA ASP A 44 19.67 -13.81 -27.05
C ASP A 44 18.36 -14.60 -27.08
N ILE A 45 17.22 -13.96 -26.79
CA ILE A 45 15.90 -14.60 -26.86
C ILE A 45 15.37 -14.51 -28.30
N PRO A 46 15.11 -15.66 -28.98
CA PRO A 46 14.61 -15.66 -30.35
C PRO A 46 13.30 -14.89 -30.44
N LYS A 47 13.24 -13.91 -31.37
CA LYS A 47 12.00 -13.18 -31.63
C LYS A 47 10.96 -14.14 -32.22
N ALA A 48 9.75 -14.13 -31.65
CA ALA A 48 8.63 -14.88 -32.20
C ALA A 48 8.35 -14.45 -33.65
N SER A 49 7.88 -15.39 -34.48
CA SER A 49 7.56 -15.16 -35.90
C SER A 49 6.45 -14.11 -36.11
N VAL A 50 5.57 -13.95 -35.10
CA VAL A 50 4.61 -12.84 -34.98
C VAL A 50 4.85 -12.21 -33.61
N SER A 51 5.39 -11.00 -33.59
CA SER A 51 5.68 -10.29 -32.33
C SER A 51 4.53 -9.36 -31.98
N LEU A 52 3.98 -9.55 -30.80
CA LEU A 52 3.02 -8.66 -30.17
C LEU A 52 3.72 -7.36 -29.76
N SER A 53 3.00 -6.24 -29.89
CA SER A 53 3.41 -4.99 -29.25
C SER A 53 3.45 -5.14 -27.73
N VAL A 54 4.25 -4.31 -27.05
CA VAL A 54 4.32 -4.27 -25.58
C VAL A 54 2.93 -4.15 -24.94
N ALA A 55 2.07 -3.29 -25.50
CA ALA A 55 0.70 -3.11 -25.03
C ALA A 55 -0.14 -4.39 -25.14
N GLN A 56 -0.01 -5.14 -26.25
CA GLN A 56 -0.70 -6.43 -26.42
C GLN A 56 -0.15 -7.50 -25.46
N LYS A 57 1.17 -7.53 -25.23
CA LYS A 57 1.78 -8.45 -24.25
C LYS A 57 1.24 -8.21 -22.85
N ILE A 58 1.14 -6.95 -22.44
CA ILE A 58 0.53 -6.55 -21.15
C ILE A 58 -0.93 -6.99 -21.10
N ALA A 59 -1.71 -6.69 -22.15
CA ALA A 59 -3.14 -7.00 -22.18
C ALA A 59 -3.42 -8.51 -22.05
N PHE A 60 -2.73 -9.35 -22.83
CA PHE A 60 -2.88 -10.81 -22.73
C PHE A 60 -2.37 -11.36 -21.40
N SER A 61 -1.26 -10.84 -20.87
CA SER A 61 -0.77 -11.26 -19.55
C SER A 61 -1.76 -10.91 -18.44
N ALA A 62 -2.36 -9.72 -18.51
CA ALA A 62 -3.36 -9.26 -17.55
C ALA A 62 -4.64 -10.12 -17.57
N GLU A 63 -5.08 -10.53 -18.76
CA GLU A 63 -6.18 -11.50 -18.91
C GLU A 63 -5.85 -12.84 -18.27
N VAL A 64 -4.65 -13.38 -18.52
CA VAL A 64 -4.18 -14.63 -17.89
C VAL A 64 -4.18 -14.48 -16.38
N TYR A 65 -3.60 -13.41 -15.84
CA TYR A 65 -3.57 -13.18 -14.38
C TYR A 65 -4.96 -13.08 -13.76
N ALA A 66 -5.90 -12.41 -14.42
CA ALA A 66 -7.27 -12.36 -13.93
C ALA A 66 -7.88 -13.76 -13.84
N LYS A 67 -7.69 -14.60 -14.87
CA LYS A 67 -8.19 -15.98 -14.89
C LYS A 67 -7.52 -16.87 -13.86
N LEU A 68 -6.20 -16.76 -13.69
CA LEU A 68 -5.45 -17.51 -12.68
C LEU A 68 -5.89 -17.14 -11.26
N LEU A 69 -5.95 -15.85 -10.93
CA LEU A 69 -6.37 -15.37 -9.61
C LEU A 69 -7.81 -15.80 -9.29
N LEU A 70 -8.75 -15.61 -10.22
CA LEU A 70 -10.16 -15.94 -9.99
C LEU A 70 -10.43 -17.45 -9.89
N SER A 71 -9.63 -18.28 -10.58
CA SER A 71 -9.73 -19.74 -10.52
C SER A 71 -8.94 -20.38 -9.37
N GLY A 72 -7.98 -19.65 -8.79
CA GLY A 72 -7.02 -20.18 -7.82
C GLY A 72 -5.92 -21.04 -8.44
N ALA A 73 -5.71 -20.95 -9.77
CA ALA A 73 -4.62 -21.63 -10.45
C ALA A 73 -3.27 -20.95 -10.16
N GLU A 74 -2.19 -21.73 -10.18
CA GLU A 74 -0.84 -21.23 -9.86
C GLU A 74 -0.12 -20.64 -11.08
N GLY A 75 -0.42 -21.16 -12.27
CA GLY A 75 0.29 -20.82 -13.49
C GLY A 75 -0.40 -21.33 -14.74
N ILE A 76 0.34 -21.40 -15.84
CA ILE A 76 -0.09 -21.94 -17.12
C ILE A 76 0.85 -23.04 -17.58
N SER A 77 0.36 -23.96 -18.39
CA SER A 77 1.20 -24.90 -19.14
C SER A 77 1.22 -24.55 -20.64
N THR A 78 2.35 -24.84 -21.29
CA THR A 78 2.51 -24.65 -22.74
C THR A 78 2.12 -25.89 -23.55
N ILE A 79 1.98 -27.05 -22.92
CA ILE A 79 1.65 -28.33 -23.56
C ILE A 79 0.43 -28.98 -22.91
N ASP A 80 -0.28 -29.83 -23.66
CA ASP A 80 -1.53 -30.44 -23.20
C ASP A 80 -1.28 -31.57 -22.18
N THR A 81 -0.17 -32.30 -22.30
CA THR A 81 0.12 -33.51 -21.49
C THR A 81 0.28 -33.25 -19.99
N THR A 82 0.68 -32.04 -19.62
CA THR A 82 0.91 -31.60 -18.24
C THR A 82 -0.15 -30.59 -17.77
N ALA A 83 -1.05 -30.18 -18.68
CA ALA A 83 -2.12 -29.25 -18.39
C ALA A 83 -3.09 -29.86 -17.36
N ASN A 84 -3.46 -29.06 -16.37
CA ASN A 84 -4.38 -29.47 -15.32
C ASN A 84 -5.08 -28.25 -14.72
N ARG A 85 -5.88 -28.45 -13.67
CA ARG A 85 -6.61 -27.36 -13.01
C ARG A 85 -5.71 -26.24 -12.46
N MET A 86 -4.53 -26.58 -11.94
CA MET A 86 -3.56 -25.62 -11.38
C MET A 86 -2.68 -24.97 -12.45
N TYR A 87 -2.52 -25.65 -13.59
CA TYR A 87 -1.74 -25.21 -14.76
C TYR A 87 -2.56 -25.42 -16.04
N PRO A 88 -3.63 -24.64 -16.27
CA PRO A 88 -4.39 -24.73 -17.51
C PRO A 88 -3.51 -24.40 -18.72
N MET A 89 -3.85 -24.99 -19.86
CA MET A 89 -3.15 -24.74 -21.11
C MET A 89 -3.34 -23.28 -21.55
N LEU A 90 -2.24 -22.58 -21.87
CA LEU A 90 -2.27 -21.14 -22.16
C LEU A 90 -3.27 -20.76 -23.28
N PRO A 91 -3.26 -21.39 -24.47
CA PRO A 91 -4.27 -21.14 -25.50
C PRO A 91 -5.73 -21.30 -25.06
N ALA A 92 -6.00 -22.23 -24.13
CA ALA A 92 -7.37 -22.47 -23.63
C ALA A 92 -7.90 -21.29 -22.80
N LEU A 93 -7.01 -20.39 -22.36
CA LEU A 93 -7.39 -19.16 -21.68
C LEU A 93 -7.82 -18.05 -22.63
N PHE A 94 -7.81 -18.23 -23.95
CA PHE A 94 -8.19 -17.17 -24.90
C PHE A 94 -9.25 -17.64 -25.89
N ASN A 95 -10.08 -16.71 -26.34
CA ASN A 95 -11.00 -16.94 -27.45
C ASN A 95 -10.27 -16.68 -28.78
N GLY A 96 -9.49 -17.67 -29.27
CA GLY A 96 -9.13 -17.75 -30.69
C GLY A 96 -7.81 -17.09 -31.16
N SER A 97 -6.78 -16.92 -30.33
CA SER A 97 -5.47 -16.40 -30.79
C SER A 97 -4.30 -17.34 -30.49
N THR A 98 -3.57 -17.73 -31.54
CA THR A 98 -2.32 -18.52 -31.48
C THR A 98 -1.09 -17.68 -31.09
N ALA A 99 -1.18 -16.35 -31.13
CA ALA A 99 -0.09 -15.44 -30.78
C ALA A 99 0.11 -15.28 -29.25
N CYS A 100 -0.67 -15.98 -28.42
CA CYS A 100 -0.63 -15.85 -26.96
C CYS A 100 0.71 -16.28 -26.34
N TYR A 101 1.47 -17.17 -26.98
CA TYR A 101 2.76 -17.63 -26.44
C TYR A 101 3.84 -16.55 -26.38
N ASP A 102 3.74 -15.48 -27.17
CA ASP A 102 4.72 -14.37 -27.17
C ASP A 102 4.71 -13.55 -25.87
N ILE A 103 3.73 -13.76 -24.98
CA ILE A 103 3.76 -13.21 -23.61
C ILE A 103 4.81 -13.89 -22.73
N LEU A 104 5.22 -15.12 -23.05
CA LEU A 104 6.21 -15.86 -22.27
C LEU A 104 7.64 -15.39 -22.56
N SER A 105 7.85 -14.60 -23.61
CA SER A 105 9.12 -13.88 -23.86
C SER A 105 9.23 -12.59 -23.03
N THR A 106 8.53 -12.49 -21.90
CA THR A 106 8.53 -11.29 -21.06
C THR A 106 8.94 -11.67 -19.65
N GLN A 107 9.38 -10.69 -18.86
CA GLN A 107 9.64 -10.87 -17.44
C GLN A 107 8.36 -10.82 -16.59
N LEU A 108 7.18 -10.76 -17.24
CA LEU A 108 5.91 -10.89 -16.53
C LEU A 108 5.74 -12.32 -16.01
N PHE A 109 6.26 -13.33 -16.70
CA PHE A 109 6.22 -14.72 -16.24
C PHE A 109 7.59 -15.20 -15.78
N LYS A 110 7.58 -16.21 -14.91
CA LYS A 110 8.77 -16.97 -14.51
C LYS A 110 8.54 -18.46 -14.73
N PRO A 111 9.58 -19.27 -14.93
CA PRO A 111 9.46 -20.72 -15.00
C PRO A 111 8.74 -21.29 -13.78
N GLY A 112 7.90 -22.30 -14.01
CA GLY A 112 7.25 -23.13 -13.00
C GLY A 112 8.16 -24.25 -12.51
N ASP A 113 7.55 -25.28 -11.91
CA ASP A 113 8.31 -26.43 -11.41
C ASP A 113 8.72 -27.38 -12.55
N ASN A 114 7.93 -27.43 -13.63
CA ASN A 114 8.23 -28.15 -14.87
C ASN A 114 8.61 -27.18 -15.99
N GLU A 115 9.38 -27.66 -16.98
CA GLU A 115 9.88 -26.86 -18.12
C GLU A 115 8.76 -26.21 -18.95
N ASP A 116 7.60 -26.86 -19.04
CA ASP A 116 6.44 -26.38 -19.78
C ASP A 116 5.53 -25.44 -18.96
N GLN A 117 5.81 -25.27 -17.67
CA GLN A 117 4.98 -24.49 -16.77
C GLN A 117 5.55 -23.09 -16.56
N HIS A 118 4.67 -22.11 -16.46
CA HIS A 118 5.03 -20.73 -16.17
C HIS A 118 4.09 -20.15 -15.12
N ARG A 119 4.63 -19.40 -14.17
CA ARG A 119 3.88 -18.71 -13.10
C ARG A 119 3.98 -17.20 -13.30
N PRO A 120 3.02 -16.40 -12.79
CA PRO A 120 3.22 -14.97 -12.67
C PRO A 120 4.52 -14.66 -11.93
N VAL A 121 5.28 -13.65 -12.38
CA VAL A 121 6.54 -13.23 -11.76
C VAL A 121 6.35 -12.97 -10.28
N HIS A 122 5.21 -12.34 -9.92
CA HIS A 122 4.84 -12.06 -8.54
C HIS A 122 3.35 -11.77 -8.38
N LYS A 123 2.82 -12.12 -7.21
CA LYS A 123 1.41 -11.95 -6.86
C LYS A 123 0.93 -10.49 -6.98
N ILE A 124 1.65 -9.54 -6.38
CA ILE A 124 1.26 -8.11 -6.44
C ILE A 124 1.18 -7.54 -7.87
N VAL A 125 2.01 -8.03 -8.80
CA VAL A 125 1.98 -7.60 -10.21
C VAL A 125 0.76 -8.20 -10.88
N ALA A 126 0.52 -9.49 -10.64
CA ALA A 126 -0.65 -10.18 -11.14
C ALA A 126 -1.95 -9.52 -10.67
N GLU A 127 -2.04 -9.13 -9.38
CA GLU A 127 -3.20 -8.45 -8.81
C GLU A 127 -3.45 -7.08 -9.45
N TYR A 128 -2.40 -6.28 -9.66
CA TYR A 128 -2.52 -4.98 -10.35
C TYR A 128 -2.99 -5.14 -11.80
N CYS A 129 -2.34 -6.00 -12.57
CA CYS A 129 -2.68 -6.26 -13.97
C CYS A 129 -4.09 -6.84 -14.11
N ALA A 130 -4.45 -7.81 -13.27
CA ALA A 130 -5.78 -8.40 -13.27
C ALA A 130 -6.86 -7.37 -12.92
N ALA A 131 -6.61 -6.49 -11.95
CA ALA A 131 -7.52 -5.39 -11.63
C ALA A 131 -7.70 -4.45 -12.82
N ASP A 132 -6.61 -4.03 -13.47
CA ASP A 132 -6.66 -3.18 -14.67
C ASP A 132 -7.48 -3.83 -15.80
N TYR A 133 -7.27 -5.13 -16.05
CA TYR A 133 -8.05 -5.90 -17.02
C TYR A 133 -9.54 -5.93 -16.68
N LEU A 134 -9.90 -6.28 -15.44
CA LEU A 134 -11.30 -6.37 -15.02
C LEU A 134 -11.99 -5.00 -15.04
N ILE A 135 -11.31 -3.94 -14.59
CA ILE A 135 -11.88 -2.59 -14.54
C ILE A 135 -12.09 -2.03 -15.94
N LYS A 136 -11.16 -2.25 -16.89
CA LYS A 136 -11.35 -1.83 -18.29
C LYS A 136 -12.58 -2.49 -18.91
N ARG A 137 -12.80 -3.78 -18.64
CA ARG A 137 -13.99 -4.50 -19.10
C ARG A 137 -15.27 -4.00 -18.42
N ILE A 138 -15.25 -3.78 -17.10
CA ILE A 138 -16.39 -3.21 -16.36
C ILE A 138 -16.75 -1.80 -16.86
N ALA A 139 -15.76 -1.03 -17.31
CA ALA A 139 -15.96 0.32 -17.82
C ALA A 139 -16.43 0.35 -19.29
N ASP A 140 -16.30 -0.75 -20.03
CA ASP A 140 -16.72 -0.85 -21.42
C ASP A 140 -18.22 -1.17 -21.50
N PRO A 141 -19.07 -0.26 -22.00
CA PRO A 141 -20.50 -0.51 -22.12
C PRO A 141 -20.87 -1.65 -23.08
N ALA A 142 -19.95 -2.09 -23.95
CA ALA A 142 -20.15 -3.21 -24.87
C ALA A 142 -19.79 -4.57 -24.26
N ASP A 143 -19.17 -4.61 -23.08
CA ASP A 143 -18.83 -5.85 -22.38
C ASP A 143 -19.92 -6.23 -21.36
N ASP A 144 -20.29 -7.51 -21.30
CA ASP A 144 -21.29 -8.01 -20.36
C ASP A 144 -20.74 -8.16 -18.92
N LEU A 145 -19.43 -7.97 -18.72
CA LEU A 145 -18.81 -8.07 -17.41
C LEU A 145 -19.13 -6.85 -16.56
N ILE A 146 -19.84 -7.06 -15.46
CA ILE A 146 -20.16 -6.02 -14.48
C ILE A 146 -19.54 -6.34 -13.12
N LEU A 147 -19.37 -5.31 -12.28
CA LEU A 147 -18.73 -5.46 -10.97
C LEU A 147 -19.37 -6.57 -10.12
N THR A 148 -20.71 -6.67 -10.10
CA THR A 148 -21.42 -7.69 -9.31
C THR A 148 -21.08 -9.13 -9.75
N LYS A 149 -20.85 -9.36 -11.05
CA LYS A 149 -20.37 -10.66 -11.55
C LYS A 149 -18.97 -10.96 -11.02
N CYS A 150 -18.06 -10.00 -11.04
CA CYS A 150 -16.73 -10.16 -10.45
C CYS A 150 -16.80 -10.45 -8.94
N LEU A 151 -17.61 -9.68 -8.21
CA LEU A 151 -17.76 -9.84 -6.75
C LEU A 151 -18.39 -11.19 -6.37
N SER A 152 -19.22 -11.79 -7.22
CA SER A 152 -19.76 -13.15 -6.97
C SER A 152 -18.67 -14.23 -6.88
N VAL A 153 -17.51 -14.00 -7.51
CA VAL A 153 -16.35 -14.90 -7.43
C VAL A 153 -15.38 -14.47 -6.33
N ILE A 154 -15.13 -13.16 -6.22
CA ILE A 154 -14.15 -12.59 -5.30
C ILE A 154 -14.63 -12.65 -3.84
N ALA A 155 -15.91 -12.38 -3.62
CA ALA A 155 -16.55 -12.27 -2.31
C ALA A 155 -17.98 -12.87 -2.33
N PRO A 156 -18.14 -14.18 -2.63
CA PRO A 156 -19.44 -14.82 -2.82
C PRO A 156 -20.40 -14.66 -1.63
N ASN A 157 -19.86 -14.55 -0.41
CA ASN A 157 -20.64 -14.44 0.83
C ASN A 157 -20.58 -13.03 1.45
N GLY A 158 -20.28 -12.00 0.66
CA GLY A 158 -20.13 -10.63 1.17
C GLY A 158 -18.85 -10.40 1.98
N THR A 159 -17.90 -11.34 1.94
CA THR A 159 -16.56 -11.21 2.52
C THR A 159 -15.53 -11.58 1.47
N ALA A 160 -14.54 -10.70 1.27
CA ALA A 160 -13.45 -10.95 0.34
C ALA A 160 -12.64 -12.18 0.74
N ARG A 161 -12.33 -13.04 -0.23
CA ARG A 161 -11.32 -14.09 -0.01
C ARG A 161 -9.97 -13.42 0.24
N ASP A 162 -9.27 -13.82 1.29
CA ASP A 162 -7.98 -13.23 1.70
C ASP A 162 -6.97 -13.15 0.55
N GLU A 163 -6.93 -14.19 -0.27
CA GLU A 163 -6.07 -14.32 -1.44
C GLU A 163 -6.31 -13.27 -2.53
N LEU A 164 -7.51 -12.67 -2.57
CA LEU A 164 -7.98 -11.72 -3.58
C LEU A 164 -8.12 -10.29 -3.04
N ARG A 165 -7.78 -10.05 -1.77
CA ARG A 165 -7.84 -8.69 -1.19
C ARG A 165 -6.88 -7.72 -1.89
N GLY A 166 -5.78 -8.21 -2.45
CA GLY A 166 -4.89 -7.39 -3.28
C GLY A 166 -5.50 -6.98 -4.61
N LEU A 167 -6.19 -7.90 -5.28
CA LEU A 167 -6.99 -7.62 -6.47
C LEU A 167 -8.07 -6.56 -6.18
N LEU A 168 -8.83 -6.71 -5.09
CA LEU A 168 -9.87 -5.74 -4.70
C LEU A 168 -9.30 -4.35 -4.44
N GLY A 169 -8.18 -4.26 -3.70
CA GLY A 169 -7.54 -2.98 -3.44
C GLY A 169 -7.17 -2.23 -4.73
N TRP A 170 -6.63 -2.95 -5.72
CA TRP A 170 -6.33 -2.37 -7.02
C TRP A 170 -7.57 -2.05 -7.86
N MET A 171 -8.61 -2.87 -7.80
CA MET A 171 -9.88 -2.58 -8.48
C MET A 171 -10.50 -1.27 -7.97
N ALA A 172 -10.43 -1.00 -6.66
CA ALA A 172 -10.86 0.28 -6.11
C ALA A 172 -9.99 1.44 -6.61
N ALA A 173 -8.66 1.28 -6.63
CA ALA A 173 -7.74 2.32 -7.10
C ALA A 173 -7.89 2.65 -8.60
N LEU A 174 -8.27 1.68 -9.43
CA LEU A 174 -8.40 1.85 -10.88
C LEU A 174 -9.83 2.16 -11.33
N GLY A 175 -10.83 1.80 -10.51
CA GLY A 175 -12.24 1.96 -10.82
C GLY A 175 -12.78 3.38 -10.63
N ASN A 176 -13.96 3.63 -11.19
CA ASN A 176 -14.71 4.88 -11.01
C ASN A 176 -15.33 4.97 -9.60
N ARG A 177 -15.94 6.12 -9.26
CA ARG A 177 -16.64 6.33 -7.97
C ARG A 177 -17.57 5.18 -7.54
N SER A 178 -18.36 4.64 -8.47
CA SER A 178 -19.31 3.57 -8.15
C SER A 178 -18.61 2.29 -7.74
N VAL A 179 -17.54 1.93 -8.47
CA VAL A 179 -16.71 0.77 -8.13
C VAL A 179 -15.99 0.98 -6.81
N GLN A 180 -15.40 2.17 -6.61
CA GLN A 180 -14.75 2.55 -5.36
C GLN A 180 -15.69 2.40 -4.17
N GLY A 181 -16.89 2.98 -4.26
CA GLY A 181 -17.89 2.91 -3.20
C GLY A 181 -18.24 1.46 -2.84
N ALA A 182 -18.61 0.64 -3.83
CA ALA A 182 -18.98 -0.76 -3.60
C ALA A 182 -17.84 -1.60 -2.98
N ILE A 183 -16.60 -1.39 -3.42
CA ILE A 183 -15.45 -2.12 -2.85
C ILE A 183 -15.09 -1.63 -1.45
N ILE A 184 -15.21 -0.32 -1.17
CA ILE A 184 -15.02 0.23 0.17
C ILE A 184 -16.02 -0.38 1.15
N GLU A 185 -17.29 -0.53 0.74
CA GLU A 185 -18.31 -1.18 1.57
C GLU A 185 -18.03 -2.66 1.82
N LEU A 186 -17.48 -3.35 0.82
CA LEU A 186 -17.16 -4.76 0.91
C LEU A 186 -15.93 -5.03 1.80
N ASP A 187 -14.85 -4.28 1.60
CA ASP A 187 -13.59 -4.48 2.31
C ASP A 187 -12.76 -3.18 2.35
N THR A 188 -13.13 -2.30 3.28
CA THR A 188 -12.46 -1.00 3.49
C THR A 188 -10.96 -1.16 3.76
N TYR A 189 -10.58 -2.18 4.54
CA TYR A 189 -9.19 -2.37 4.91
C TYR A 189 -8.34 -2.84 3.73
N ALA A 190 -8.87 -3.67 2.82
CA ALA A 190 -8.16 -4.06 1.60
C ALA A 190 -7.88 -2.87 0.66
N VAL A 191 -8.83 -1.93 0.55
CA VAL A 191 -8.65 -0.70 -0.24
C VAL A 191 -7.47 0.11 0.27
N LEU A 192 -7.37 0.28 1.60
CA LEU A 192 -6.27 0.98 2.23
C LEU A 192 -4.94 0.20 2.15
N ALA A 193 -4.98 -1.08 2.50
CA ALA A 193 -3.78 -1.88 2.75
C ALA A 193 -3.10 -2.36 1.45
N ASN A 194 -3.89 -2.72 0.44
CA ASN A 194 -3.37 -3.35 -0.76
C ASN A 194 -3.47 -2.45 -2.01
N GLY A 195 -4.45 -1.53 -2.03
CA GLY A 195 -4.68 -0.61 -3.14
C GLY A 195 -3.77 0.61 -3.16
N ASP A 196 -4.25 1.65 -3.85
CA ASP A 196 -3.67 2.99 -3.86
C ASP A 196 -4.75 4.03 -3.51
N PRO A 197 -4.89 4.39 -2.22
CA PRO A 197 -5.92 5.32 -1.75
C PRO A 197 -5.81 6.73 -2.35
N SER A 198 -4.65 7.09 -2.91
CA SER A 198 -4.46 8.39 -3.58
C SER A 198 -5.38 8.57 -4.78
N GLN A 199 -5.70 7.46 -5.46
CA GLN A 199 -6.51 7.40 -6.68
C GLN A 199 -8.01 7.47 -6.43
N LEU A 200 -8.42 7.37 -5.15
CA LEU A 200 -9.83 7.47 -4.79
C LEU A 200 -10.37 8.88 -5.06
N GLU A 201 -11.60 8.94 -5.54
CA GLU A 201 -12.31 10.21 -5.65
C GLU A 201 -12.56 10.82 -4.27
N ARG A 202 -12.74 12.13 -4.23
CA ARG A 202 -12.94 12.90 -3.01
C ARG A 202 -14.01 12.28 -2.08
N SER A 203 -15.19 11.97 -2.63
CA SER A 203 -16.26 11.33 -1.85
C SER A 203 -15.88 9.94 -1.34
N SER A 204 -15.13 9.16 -2.12
CA SER A 204 -14.69 7.81 -1.76
C SER A 204 -13.63 7.84 -0.67
N LYS A 205 -12.74 8.84 -0.63
CA LYS A 205 -11.78 9.04 0.47
C LYS A 205 -12.49 9.27 1.80
N ARG A 206 -13.51 10.14 1.80
CA ARG A 206 -14.36 10.41 2.96
C ARG A 206 -15.14 9.15 3.39
N GLN A 207 -15.72 8.44 2.42
CA GLN A 207 -16.39 7.17 2.67
C GLN A 207 -15.46 6.14 3.31
N LEU A 208 -14.22 6.02 2.81
CA LEU A 208 -13.23 5.11 3.37
C LEU A 208 -12.93 5.44 4.83
N LEU A 209 -12.74 6.72 5.18
CA LEU A 209 -12.55 7.14 6.56
C LEU A 209 -13.76 6.86 7.44
N HIS A 210 -14.97 7.14 6.94
CA HIS A 210 -16.20 6.84 7.67
C HIS A 210 -16.32 5.36 7.98
N ARG A 211 -16.08 4.49 6.98
CA ARG A 211 -16.12 3.04 7.17
C ARG A 211 -15.03 2.54 8.12
N LEU A 212 -13.84 3.14 8.12
CA LEU A 212 -12.82 2.81 9.11
C LEU A 212 -13.27 3.13 10.55
N LYS A 213 -13.99 4.23 10.76
CA LYS A 213 -14.59 4.56 12.08
C LYS A 213 -15.64 3.52 12.49
N GLU A 214 -16.51 3.11 11.56
CA GLU A 214 -17.49 2.05 11.81
C GLU A 214 -16.82 0.72 12.19
N ILE A 215 -15.75 0.36 11.49
CA ILE A 215 -14.96 -0.86 11.75
C ILE A 215 -14.34 -0.80 13.15
N GLU A 216 -13.69 0.31 13.51
CA GLU A 216 -13.11 0.47 14.84
C GLU A 216 -14.16 0.45 15.95
N ALA A 217 -15.32 1.09 15.74
CA ALA A 217 -16.41 1.06 16.71
C ALA A 217 -16.93 -0.37 16.97
N ALA A 218 -16.84 -1.26 15.97
CA ALA A 218 -17.22 -2.67 16.09
C ALA A 218 -16.09 -3.56 16.63
N ASP A 219 -14.83 -3.31 16.22
CA ASP A 219 -13.62 -3.98 16.70
C ASP A 219 -12.48 -2.96 16.85
N PRO A 220 -12.26 -2.42 18.07
CA PRO A 220 -11.19 -1.44 18.33
C PRO A 220 -9.80 -1.96 17.95
N TYR A 221 -9.63 -3.29 17.92
CA TYR A 221 -8.38 -3.97 17.60
C TYR A 221 -8.37 -4.58 16.19
N PHE A 222 -9.15 -4.04 15.24
CA PHE A 222 -9.32 -4.60 13.88
C PHE A 222 -8.01 -4.86 13.12
N ARG A 223 -6.93 -4.13 13.47
CA ARG A 223 -5.58 -4.31 12.89
C ARG A 223 -4.69 -5.35 13.59
N ARG A 224 -5.13 -6.07 14.61
CA ARG A 224 -4.25 -6.94 15.44
C ARG A 224 -3.39 -7.94 14.65
N SER A 225 -3.88 -8.44 13.52
CA SER A 225 -3.14 -9.37 12.64
C SER A 225 -2.14 -8.69 11.69
N ASP A 226 -2.27 -7.39 11.45
CA ASP A 226 -1.51 -6.61 10.46
C ASP A 226 -0.85 -5.36 11.06
N PHE A 227 -0.71 -5.30 12.39
CA PHE A 227 -0.18 -4.14 13.12
C PHE A 227 1.23 -3.72 12.63
N TRP A 228 2.06 -4.69 12.24
CA TRP A 228 3.42 -4.47 11.75
C TRP A 228 3.49 -3.95 10.30
N ARG A 229 2.39 -4.00 9.54
CA ARG A 229 2.40 -3.57 8.13
C ARG A 229 2.38 -2.04 8.05
N ARG A 230 3.37 -1.50 7.35
CA ARG A 230 3.39 -0.09 6.92
C ARG A 230 2.68 0.06 5.57
N PHE A 231 1.89 1.12 5.47
CA PHE A 231 1.16 1.49 4.26
C PHE A 231 1.65 2.85 3.75
N SER A 232 1.61 3.04 2.43
CA SER A 232 1.82 4.36 1.85
C SER A 232 0.46 5.01 1.65
N ALA A 233 0.28 6.23 2.17
CA ALA A 233 -0.90 7.07 1.97
C ALA A 233 -0.54 8.39 1.29
N ALA A 234 0.56 8.43 0.53
CA ALA A 234 0.92 9.59 -0.26
C ALA A 234 -0.27 9.98 -1.16
N GLY A 235 -0.69 11.25 -1.14
CA GLY A 235 -1.84 11.73 -1.91
C GLY A 235 -3.23 11.34 -1.38
N PHE A 236 -3.33 10.57 -0.29
CA PHE A 236 -4.61 10.25 0.34
C PHE A 236 -5.20 11.46 1.10
N PHE A 237 -4.38 12.15 1.89
CA PHE A 237 -4.81 13.27 2.72
C PHE A 237 -5.02 14.54 1.89
N THR A 238 -6.20 14.69 1.29
CA THR A 238 -6.67 15.95 0.70
C THR A 238 -7.21 16.89 1.78
N GLN A 239 -7.40 18.18 1.48
CA GLN A 239 -7.86 19.16 2.49
C GLN A 239 -9.12 18.72 3.23
N ASP A 240 -10.07 18.14 2.53
CA ASP A 240 -11.33 17.69 3.11
C ASP A 240 -11.17 16.43 3.97
N VAL A 241 -10.24 15.55 3.62
CA VAL A 241 -9.84 14.43 4.47
C VAL A 241 -9.15 14.95 5.73
N VAL A 242 -8.29 15.96 5.62
CA VAL A 242 -7.61 16.62 6.75
C VAL A 242 -8.63 17.14 7.77
N GLU A 243 -9.67 17.84 7.32
CA GLU A 243 -10.72 18.33 8.23
C GLU A 243 -11.47 17.18 8.93
N GLU A 244 -11.62 16.02 8.29
CA GLU A 244 -12.29 14.86 8.90
C GLU A 244 -11.45 14.10 9.93
N ILE A 245 -10.12 14.17 9.82
CA ILE A 245 -9.21 13.48 10.74
C ILE A 245 -8.83 14.32 11.97
N LYS A 246 -8.92 15.66 11.92
CA LYS A 246 -8.69 16.53 13.09
C LYS A 246 -9.43 16.05 14.36
N PRO A 247 -10.75 15.79 14.34
CA PRO A 247 -11.43 15.28 15.52
C PRO A 247 -10.94 13.89 15.94
N LEU A 248 -10.51 13.03 15.01
CA LEU A 248 -9.98 11.70 15.32
C LEU A 248 -8.60 11.76 15.99
N LEU A 249 -7.82 12.78 15.67
CA LEU A 249 -6.54 13.02 16.35
C LEU A 249 -6.73 13.59 17.76
N ALA A 250 -7.78 14.40 17.95
CA ALA A 250 -8.09 15.05 19.23
C ALA A 250 -8.80 14.11 20.23
N MET A 251 -9.58 13.14 19.76
CA MET A 251 -10.22 12.16 20.63
C MET A 251 -9.18 11.13 21.10
N GLY A 252 -8.94 11.08 22.40
CA GLY A 252 -8.13 10.03 23.02
C GLY A 252 -8.98 8.78 23.18
N ASP A 253 -8.97 7.90 22.18
CA ASP A 253 -9.44 6.53 22.29
C ASP A 253 -8.26 5.54 22.20
N GLU A 254 -8.45 4.33 22.76
CA GLU A 254 -7.47 3.24 22.68
C GLU A 254 -7.63 2.41 21.39
N GLY A 255 -8.26 2.97 20.35
CA GLY A 255 -8.55 2.29 19.11
C GLY A 255 -7.41 2.33 18.09
N HIS A 256 -7.33 1.32 17.23
CA HIS A 256 -6.28 1.20 16.20
C HIS A 256 -6.38 2.21 15.04
N LEU A 257 -7.46 2.99 14.92
CA LEU A 257 -7.63 3.97 13.84
C LEU A 257 -6.74 5.19 14.05
N ARG A 258 -6.63 5.70 15.28
CA ARG A 258 -5.76 6.84 15.58
C ARG A 258 -4.29 6.49 15.33
N ASP A 259 -3.86 5.30 15.76
CA ASP A 259 -2.54 4.75 15.43
C ASP A 259 -2.33 4.69 13.91
N LEU A 260 -3.30 4.13 13.18
CA LEU A 260 -3.24 4.03 11.72
C LEU A 260 -3.11 5.39 11.06
N ILE A 261 -3.90 6.38 11.46
CA ILE A 261 -3.85 7.72 10.89
C ILE A 261 -2.47 8.34 11.11
N LEU A 262 -1.94 8.26 12.34
CA LEU A 262 -0.61 8.80 12.65
C LEU A 262 0.51 8.07 11.90
N GLU A 263 0.42 6.74 11.72
CA GLU A 263 1.36 5.97 10.90
C GLU A 263 1.34 6.41 9.43
N LEU A 264 0.15 6.64 8.88
CA LEU A 264 -0.03 7.10 7.50
C LEU A 264 0.45 8.55 7.30
N LEU A 265 0.39 9.37 8.35
CA LEU A 265 0.82 10.77 8.34
C LEU A 265 2.34 10.96 8.48
N ALA A 266 3.10 9.95 8.90
CA ALA A 266 4.51 10.11 9.31
C ALA A 266 5.38 10.92 8.31
N ASP A 267 5.20 10.71 7.00
CA ASP A 267 5.95 11.41 5.94
C ASP A 267 5.05 12.30 5.07
N SER A 268 3.86 12.67 5.57
CA SER A 268 2.88 13.43 4.80
C SER A 268 3.15 14.94 4.86
N PRO A 269 3.12 15.65 3.72
CA PRO A 269 3.27 17.12 3.70
C PRO A 269 2.11 17.85 4.38
N VAL A 270 0.98 17.17 4.63
CA VAL A 270 -0.18 17.77 5.29
C VAL A 270 0.03 18.01 6.79
N ASN A 271 1.11 17.47 7.36
CA ASN A 271 1.43 17.66 8.79
C ASN A 271 1.59 19.14 9.16
N ASN A 272 1.97 20.00 8.19
CA ASN A 272 1.99 21.45 8.37
C ASN A 272 0.61 22.03 8.72
N GLN A 273 -0.48 21.40 8.28
CA GLN A 273 -1.85 21.83 8.59
C GLN A 273 -2.40 21.23 9.90
N LEU A 274 -1.75 20.19 10.41
CA LEU A 274 -2.13 19.43 11.60
C LEU A 274 -1.22 19.74 12.80
N MET A 275 -0.37 20.77 12.70
CA MET A 275 0.57 21.11 13.77
C MET A 275 -0.11 21.30 15.13
N PRO A 276 -1.24 22.03 15.24
CA PRO A 276 -1.91 22.22 16.53
C PRO A 276 -2.37 20.90 17.14
N GLU A 277 -3.03 20.05 16.36
CA GLU A 277 -3.55 18.76 16.81
C GLU A 277 -2.40 17.83 17.22
N LEU A 278 -1.37 17.70 16.40
CA LEU A 278 -0.21 16.85 16.68
C LEU A 278 0.59 17.34 17.89
N SER A 279 0.73 18.65 18.07
CA SER A 279 1.42 19.25 19.22
C SER A 279 0.68 18.94 20.53
N LEU A 280 -0.65 19.03 20.54
CA LEU A 280 -1.47 18.67 21.69
C LEU A 280 -1.27 17.19 22.09
N ILE A 281 -1.17 16.27 21.12
CA ILE A 281 -0.92 14.85 21.39
C ILE A 281 0.43 14.67 22.09
N ILE A 282 1.48 15.30 21.56
CA ILE A 282 2.82 15.18 22.11
C ILE A 282 2.85 15.71 23.55
N LEU A 283 2.21 16.84 23.81
CA LEU A 283 2.19 17.52 25.11
C LEU A 283 1.25 16.85 26.13
N ASN A 284 0.38 15.93 25.72
CA ASN A 284 -0.57 15.29 26.62
C ASN A 284 0.09 14.12 27.38
N THR A 285 0.36 14.32 28.68
CA THR A 285 0.97 13.31 29.56
C THR A 285 0.08 12.11 29.85
N SER A 286 -1.24 12.22 29.62
CA SER A 286 -2.17 11.09 29.75
C SER A 286 -2.16 10.16 28.53
N GLU A 287 -1.58 10.57 27.40
CA GLU A 287 -1.46 9.72 26.21
C GLU A 287 -0.45 8.59 26.41
N SER A 288 -0.58 7.54 25.60
CA SER A 288 0.43 6.48 25.57
C SER A 288 1.73 6.98 24.94
N GLU A 289 2.86 6.41 25.37
CA GLU A 289 4.18 6.69 24.76
C GLU A 289 4.18 6.40 23.25
N HIS A 290 3.47 5.35 22.83
CA HIS A 290 3.34 4.96 21.43
C HIS A 290 2.71 6.06 20.58
N ILE A 291 1.54 6.56 20.99
CA ILE A 291 0.81 7.64 20.30
C ILE A 291 1.65 8.92 20.24
N ARG A 292 2.27 9.32 21.35
CA ARG A 292 3.16 10.49 21.39
C ARG A 292 4.35 10.33 20.44
N THR A 293 4.90 9.13 20.32
CA THR A 293 6.01 8.84 19.40
C THR A 293 5.57 8.94 17.94
N LEU A 294 4.40 8.39 17.58
CA LEU A 294 3.86 8.50 16.23
C LEU A 294 3.56 9.96 15.85
N ALA A 295 2.94 10.74 16.74
CA ALA A 295 2.68 12.16 16.53
C ALA A 295 3.99 12.97 16.38
N SER A 296 5.00 12.65 17.20
CA SER A 296 6.31 13.28 17.08
C SER A 296 6.97 13.03 15.73
N ARG A 297 6.89 11.81 15.20
CA ARG A 297 7.40 11.48 13.86
C ARG A 297 6.74 12.33 12.77
N CYS A 298 5.45 12.59 12.89
CA CYS A 298 4.73 13.47 11.96
C CYS A 298 5.30 14.91 11.97
N LEU A 299 5.62 15.45 13.15
CA LEU A 299 6.13 16.81 13.30
C LEU A 299 7.63 16.98 13.00
N LEU A 300 8.44 15.93 13.13
CA LEU A 300 9.89 16.01 12.83
C LEU A 300 10.17 16.49 11.40
N ASN A 301 9.28 16.13 10.46
CA ASN A 301 9.34 16.49 9.06
C ASN A 301 8.80 17.90 8.74
N VAL A 302 8.18 18.59 9.71
CA VAL A 302 7.61 19.95 9.55
C VAL A 302 8.68 20.98 9.88
N LYS A 303 9.19 21.70 8.87
CA LYS A 303 10.31 22.65 9.02
C LYS A 303 9.99 23.81 9.94
N GLU A 304 8.76 24.29 9.87
CA GLU A 304 8.25 25.45 10.61
C GLU A 304 7.96 25.14 12.09
N TYR A 305 7.89 23.86 12.46
CA TYR A 305 7.58 23.46 13.82
C TYR A 305 8.84 23.55 14.71
N ASP A 306 8.78 24.36 15.77
CA ASP A 306 9.85 24.48 16.76
C ASP A 306 9.82 23.30 17.74
N PHE A 307 10.21 22.13 17.24
CA PHE A 307 10.26 20.90 18.03
C PHE A 307 11.14 21.04 19.27
N ILE A 308 12.22 21.82 19.17
CA ILE A 308 13.18 22.02 20.26
C ILE A 308 12.60 22.94 21.34
N GLY A 309 11.97 24.05 20.94
CA GLY A 309 11.32 24.96 21.87
C GLY A 309 10.17 24.31 22.63
N GLU A 310 9.33 23.51 21.95
CA GLU A 310 8.21 22.81 22.61
C GLU A 310 8.71 21.76 23.62
N ILE A 311 9.74 20.99 23.28
CA ILE A 311 10.37 20.07 24.24
C ILE A 311 11.00 20.81 25.42
N SER A 312 11.63 21.95 25.16
CA SER A 312 12.27 22.73 26.23
C SER A 312 11.26 23.35 27.19
N ARG A 313 10.06 23.69 26.72
CA ARG A 313 8.96 24.22 27.56
C ARG A 313 8.32 23.14 28.42
N SER A 314 8.27 21.90 27.93
CA SER A 314 7.66 20.76 28.63
C SER A 314 8.69 19.70 29.05
N PHE A 315 9.89 20.15 29.41
CA PHE A 315 11.10 19.31 29.58
C PHE A 315 10.95 18.16 30.61
N VAL A 316 10.06 18.31 31.59
CA VAL A 316 9.75 17.25 32.58
C VAL A 316 8.82 16.18 32.00
N GLU A 317 8.00 16.53 31.00
CA GLU A 317 6.89 15.72 30.47
C GLU A 317 7.26 14.98 29.18
N LEU A 318 8.20 15.50 28.38
CA LEU A 318 8.55 14.96 27.06
C LEU A 318 9.83 14.11 27.01
N PHE A 319 10.49 13.88 28.16
CA PHE A 319 11.77 13.20 28.22
C PHE A 319 11.73 11.72 27.76
N GLU A 320 10.64 11.01 28.07
CA GLU A 320 10.45 9.60 27.68
C GLU A 320 10.21 9.48 26.17
N THR A 321 9.33 10.33 25.60
CA THR A 321 9.10 10.43 24.16
C THR A 321 10.38 10.77 23.39
N PHE A 322 11.20 11.68 23.94
CA PHE A 322 12.48 12.06 23.34
C PHE A 322 13.49 10.91 23.35
N SER A 323 13.57 10.16 24.46
CA SER A 323 14.45 9.00 24.58
C SER A 323 14.07 7.90 23.57
N ALA A 324 12.77 7.64 23.38
CA ALA A 324 12.27 6.69 22.39
C ALA A 324 12.63 7.10 20.95
N LEU A 325 12.47 8.38 20.59
CA LEU A 325 12.85 8.90 19.27
C LEU A 325 14.35 8.86 19.04
N TYR A 326 15.16 9.19 20.05
CA TYR A 326 16.62 9.14 19.99
C TYR A 326 17.14 7.72 19.74
N PHE A 327 16.53 6.72 20.39
CA PHE A 327 16.84 5.30 20.15
C PHE A 327 16.32 4.79 18.80
N CYS A 328 15.20 5.31 18.32
CA CYS A 328 14.56 4.81 17.09
C CYS A 328 15.11 5.40 15.79
N GLN A 329 15.70 6.62 15.77
CA GLN A 329 16.30 7.19 14.55
C GLN A 329 17.15 8.45 14.83
N MET A 330 18.39 8.47 14.31
CA MET A 330 19.29 9.64 14.34
C MET A 330 18.86 10.76 13.36
N HIS A 331 17.68 11.38 13.54
CA HIS A 331 17.20 12.48 12.70
C HIS A 331 18.08 13.75 12.88
N PRO A 332 18.49 14.46 11.81
CA PRO A 332 19.44 15.58 11.90
C PRO A 332 19.02 16.70 12.86
N ARG A 333 17.73 17.05 12.90
CA ARG A 333 17.19 18.09 13.80
C ARG A 333 17.27 17.71 15.29
N ILE A 334 17.35 16.42 15.61
CA ILE A 334 17.53 15.93 16.99
C ILE A 334 19.02 16.00 17.40
N ARG A 335 19.95 15.93 16.43
CA ARG A 335 21.41 15.98 16.69
C ARG A 335 21.91 17.37 17.08
N GLU A 336 21.18 18.42 16.71
CA GLU A 336 21.52 19.81 17.05
C GLU A 336 21.16 20.17 18.51
N PHE A 337 20.64 19.22 19.28
CA PHE A 337 20.29 19.44 20.68
C PHE A 337 21.54 19.64 21.56
N PRO A 338 21.59 20.69 22.42
CA PRO A 338 22.78 20.95 23.25
C PRO A 338 23.06 19.84 24.26
N LEU A 339 24.27 19.27 24.23
CA LEU A 339 24.81 18.29 25.19
C LEU A 339 24.59 18.69 26.68
N LYS A 340 24.58 20.00 27.00
CA LYS A 340 24.36 20.52 28.36
C LYS A 340 22.96 20.25 28.91
N ILE A 341 21.94 20.26 28.05
CA ILE A 341 20.56 19.94 28.46
C ILE A 341 20.43 18.42 28.69
N PHE A 342 21.17 17.62 27.93
CA PHE A 342 21.28 16.17 28.10
C PHE A 342 21.97 15.75 29.41
N GLU A 343 22.97 16.51 29.87
CA GLU A 343 23.57 16.33 31.21
C GLU A 343 22.60 16.67 32.35
N GLY A 344 21.80 17.73 32.20
CA GLY A 344 20.72 18.05 33.14
C GLY A 344 19.67 16.93 33.23
N ALA A 345 19.34 16.30 32.10
CA ALA A 345 18.46 15.13 32.06
C ALA A 345 19.05 13.87 32.72
N LYS A 346 20.35 13.59 32.55
CA LYS A 346 21.04 12.51 33.28
C LYS A 346 20.97 12.69 34.80
N GLN A 347 21.07 13.94 35.29
CA GLN A 347 20.94 14.22 36.73
C GLN A 347 19.50 14.04 37.23
N LEU A 348 18.49 14.32 36.41
CA LEU A 348 17.08 14.09 36.75
C LEU A 348 16.73 12.60 36.77
N ILE A 349 17.28 11.79 35.83
CA ILE A 349 17.19 10.32 35.84
C ILE A 349 17.79 9.78 37.15
N PHE A 350 18.99 10.22 37.52
CA PHE A 350 19.60 9.82 38.78
C PHE A 350 18.70 10.15 39.98
N ARG A 351 18.02 11.29 39.99
CA ARG A 351 17.09 11.65 41.08
C ARG A 351 15.78 10.87 41.06
N LYS A 352 15.20 10.56 39.90
CA LYS A 352 13.92 9.82 39.78
C LYS A 352 14.10 8.33 40.08
N TYR A 353 15.26 7.76 39.75
CA TYR A 353 15.60 6.35 39.99
C TYR A 353 16.39 6.09 41.28
N ALA A 354 16.95 7.10 41.95
CA ALA A 354 17.58 6.94 43.27
C ALA A 354 16.58 6.95 44.45
N VAL A 355 15.28 7.15 44.21
CA VAL A 355 14.24 7.15 45.28
C VAL A 355 13.59 5.76 45.44
N HIS A 356 14.00 4.76 44.66
CA HIS A 356 13.50 3.38 44.75
C HIS A 356 14.55 2.32 45.14
N HIS A 357 15.58 2.72 45.90
CA HIS A 357 16.43 1.76 46.62
C HIS A 357 16.48 2.07 48.11
#